data_AF-A0A160PPS5-F1
#
_entry.id   AF-A0A160PPS5-F1
#
_cell.length_a   1.000
_cell.length_b   1.000
_cell.length_c   1.000
_cell.angle_alpha   90.00
_cell.angle_beta   90.00
_cell.angle_gamma   90.00
#
_symmetry.space_group_name_H-M   'P 1'
#
loop_
_entity.id
_entity.type
_entity.pdbx_description
1 polymer ?
#
loop_
_entity_poly.entity_id
_entity_poly.type
_entity_poly.pdbx_seq_one_letter_code
_entity_poly.pdbx_strand_id
1 'polypeptide(L)'
;MSAATRSRKILTALLLLIPLIAGTIYAAAINLDVSRAWSSADEVTGAPAASVATNNEELIDARRAAGEAGVQAGFLASGTEELTAGTQQLIDGAAPLAESVTAAADGAAQLHDGLVQLQAGTGQMGTGATEIADGVQNAVEQIGGLVIVQQQLGAALDEADKQLAASKVPEAQNLRKQISDVRSQLENLGISVEMTDQLDQLRTGTRDLANQLAVPGYGFHDGIYSATNGAAELSAGLKELEAGVGTAVEGFTALDEGANRLESMAALNEEKTSAVQRALPVPQVPAGAIEAAADEERTSALAPMYAFLISALVMLAGAALGWATLKNYWLLAFAVIGVTAIGGIILFTVALGMSVAALFGALGILLLATVVAGILSRVLLDMMGTTGAIVVSVLGWVAQAAVIGHVWSVTAVSDIALVWRVVAGMMPLHYPTFAVTSIGNGGSAAAIWMSVAVLLAMGVIGAVMLRKPKAAAAVSAEEESHDEVED
;
A
#
# COMPACT_ATOMS: atom_id res chain seq x y z
N MET A 1 6.31 6.94 -11.32
CA MET A 1 5.38 6.75 -12.47
C MET A 1 4.45 7.94 -12.52
N SER A 2 4.32 8.64 -13.65
CA SER A 2 3.39 9.77 -13.75
C SER A 2 1.94 9.25 -13.72
N ALA A 3 1.00 10.07 -13.23
CA ALA A 3 -0.42 9.71 -13.19
C ALA A 3 -0.97 9.30 -14.58
N ALA A 4 -0.43 9.89 -15.65
CA ALA A 4 -0.76 9.58 -17.03
C ALA A 4 -0.31 8.17 -17.49
N THR A 5 0.74 7.60 -16.88
CA THR A 5 1.18 6.23 -17.20
C THR A 5 0.31 5.19 -16.50
N ARG A 6 -0.18 5.47 -15.29
CA ARG A 6 -1.06 4.58 -14.53
C ARG A 6 -2.47 4.54 -15.12
N SER A 7 -3.02 5.69 -15.51
CA SER A 7 -4.33 5.76 -16.17
C SER A 7 -4.37 5.01 -17.50
N ARG A 8 -3.31 5.12 -18.32
CA ARG A 8 -3.20 4.40 -19.59
C ARG A 8 -3.16 2.88 -19.41
N LYS A 9 -2.47 2.37 -18.38
CA LYS A 9 -2.43 0.93 -18.06
C LYS A 9 -3.79 0.38 -17.62
N ILE A 10 -4.54 1.15 -16.82
CA ILE A 10 -5.90 0.78 -16.39
C ILE A 10 -6.85 0.78 -17.59
N LEU A 11 -6.77 1.80 -18.45
CA LEU A 11 -7.64 1.93 -19.63
C LEU A 11 -7.37 0.81 -20.66
N THR A 12 -6.11 0.40 -20.80
CA THR A 12 -5.79 -0.77 -21.62
C THR A 12 -6.35 -2.05 -21.00
N ALA A 13 -6.24 -2.25 -19.69
CA ALA A 13 -6.71 -3.47 -19.02
C ALA A 13 -8.22 -3.73 -19.15
N LEU A 14 -9.02 -2.66 -19.28
CA LEU A 14 -10.45 -2.78 -19.58
C LEU A 14 -10.72 -3.52 -20.90
N LEU A 15 -9.75 -3.58 -21.82
CA LEU A 15 -9.86 -4.38 -23.05
C LEU A 15 -9.96 -5.88 -22.77
N LEU A 16 -9.46 -6.38 -21.64
CA LEU A 16 -9.61 -7.79 -21.24
C LEU A 16 -11.04 -8.15 -20.82
N LEU A 17 -11.88 -7.16 -20.52
CA LEU A 17 -13.30 -7.37 -20.24
C LEU A 17 -14.13 -7.55 -21.51
N ILE A 18 -13.65 -7.07 -22.66
CA ILE A 18 -14.40 -7.10 -23.92
C ILE A 18 -14.76 -8.54 -24.33
N PRO A 19 -13.84 -9.53 -24.33
CA PRO A 19 -14.19 -10.92 -24.63
C PRO A 19 -15.21 -11.52 -23.67
N LEU A 20 -15.14 -11.17 -22.38
CA LEU A 20 -16.04 -11.66 -21.34
C LEU A 20 -17.45 -11.09 -21.53
N ILE A 21 -17.54 -9.78 -21.80
CA ILE A 21 -18.80 -9.10 -22.10
C ILE A 21 -19.40 -9.61 -23.42
N ALA A 22 -18.59 -9.81 -24.45
CA ALA A 22 -19.06 -10.36 -25.72
C ALA A 22 -19.56 -11.81 -25.56
N GLY A 23 -18.82 -12.64 -24.80
CA GLY A 23 -19.21 -14.02 -24.52
C GLY A 23 -20.49 -14.14 -23.70
N THR A 24 -20.67 -13.30 -22.68
CA THR A 24 -21.90 -13.23 -21.87
C THR A 24 -23.10 -12.79 -22.68
N ILE A 25 -22.96 -11.73 -23.49
CA ILE A 25 -24.03 -11.24 -24.37
C ILE A 25 -24.39 -12.31 -25.40
N TYR A 26 -23.39 -12.95 -26.02
CA TYR A 26 -23.63 -14.02 -26.98
C TYR A 26 -24.36 -15.20 -26.34
N ALA A 27 -23.91 -15.68 -25.17
CA ALA A 27 -24.57 -16.75 -24.43
C ALA A 27 -26.02 -16.41 -24.07
N ALA A 28 -26.30 -15.17 -23.65
CA ALA A 28 -27.65 -14.71 -23.39
C ALA A 28 -28.52 -14.64 -24.66
N ALA A 29 -27.96 -14.18 -25.78
CA ALA A 29 -28.69 -14.00 -27.04
C ALA A 29 -29.17 -15.32 -27.67
N ILE A 30 -28.43 -16.41 -27.47
CA ILE A 30 -28.77 -17.74 -28.01
C ILE A 30 -29.28 -18.72 -26.96
N ASN A 31 -29.65 -18.24 -25.76
CA ASN A 31 -30.09 -19.07 -24.62
C ASN A 31 -29.13 -20.23 -24.31
N LEU A 32 -27.84 -19.92 -24.24
CA LEU A 32 -26.79 -20.83 -23.85
C LEU A 32 -26.59 -20.76 -22.33
N ASP A 33 -27.44 -21.46 -21.58
CA ASP A 33 -27.26 -21.71 -20.14
C ASP A 33 -26.26 -22.82 -19.86
N VAL A 34 -25.82 -22.86 -18.60
CA VAL A 34 -25.01 -23.92 -18.01
C VAL A 34 -25.60 -25.32 -18.28
N SER A 35 -26.94 -25.46 -18.30
CA SER A 35 -27.63 -26.72 -18.60
C SER A 35 -27.29 -27.28 -19.99
N ARG A 36 -27.00 -26.42 -20.97
CA ARG A 36 -26.57 -26.80 -22.32
C ARG A 36 -25.21 -27.50 -22.35
N ALA A 37 -24.50 -27.53 -21.22
CA ALA A 37 -23.30 -28.35 -21.08
C ALA A 37 -23.60 -29.85 -20.97
N TRP A 38 -24.86 -30.26 -20.77
CA TRP A 38 -25.25 -31.68 -20.74
C TRP A 38 -26.58 -31.97 -21.46
N SER A 39 -27.33 -30.95 -21.89
CA SER A 39 -28.53 -31.11 -22.73
C SER A 39 -28.30 -30.58 -24.15
N SER A 40 -28.43 -31.48 -25.14
CA SER A 40 -28.32 -31.15 -26.58
C SER A 40 -29.68 -30.93 -27.26
N ALA A 41 -30.80 -31.23 -26.57
CA ALA A 41 -32.18 -31.15 -27.08
C ALA A 41 -32.99 -30.02 -26.41
N ASP A 42 -34.24 -29.82 -26.84
CA ASP A 42 -35.18 -28.82 -26.30
C ASP A 42 -35.74 -29.17 -24.91
N GLU A 43 -35.54 -30.40 -24.42
CA GLU A 43 -35.87 -30.79 -23.04
C GLU A 43 -34.68 -30.55 -22.10
N VAL A 44 -34.93 -29.72 -21.07
CA VAL A 44 -33.97 -29.43 -19.99
C VAL A 44 -34.05 -30.58 -18.98
N THR A 45 -33.01 -31.41 -18.95
CA THR A 45 -32.86 -32.49 -17.97
C THR A 45 -31.87 -32.08 -16.86
N GLY A 46 -32.04 -32.66 -15.67
CA GLY A 46 -31.11 -32.49 -14.55
C GLY A 46 -29.70 -32.97 -14.89
N ALA A 47 -28.69 -32.41 -14.23
CA ALA A 47 -27.30 -32.77 -14.52
C ALA A 47 -27.05 -34.26 -14.26
N PRO A 48 -26.24 -34.95 -15.10
CA PRO A 48 -25.88 -36.34 -14.86
C PRO A 48 -25.19 -36.48 -13.50
N ALA A 49 -25.87 -37.15 -12.57
CA ALA A 49 -25.31 -37.59 -11.29
C ALA A 49 -24.64 -38.96 -11.49
N ALA A 50 -23.54 -39.23 -10.78
CA ALA A 50 -22.95 -40.56 -10.76
C ALA A 50 -24.04 -41.56 -10.31
N SER A 51 -24.42 -42.47 -11.19
CA SER A 51 -25.57 -43.34 -11.02
C SER A 51 -25.41 -44.28 -9.83
N VAL A 52 -26.31 -44.18 -8.86
CA VAL A 52 -26.58 -45.25 -7.89
C VAL A 52 -28.09 -45.40 -7.76
N ALA A 53 -28.54 -46.61 -8.08
CA ALA A 53 -29.95 -46.99 -8.17
C ALA A 53 -30.75 -46.67 -6.89
N THR A 54 -31.87 -46.00 -7.14
CA THR A 54 -33.14 -45.91 -6.40
C THR A 54 -33.22 -46.56 -5.00
N ASN A 55 -33.44 -45.68 -4.01
CA ASN A 55 -34.23 -45.82 -2.76
C ASN A 55 -33.69 -44.93 -1.61
N ASN A 56 -32.63 -44.14 -1.84
CA ASN A 56 -31.96 -43.35 -0.79
C ASN A 56 -31.64 -41.91 -1.23
N GLU A 57 -32.45 -41.29 -2.09
CA GLU A 57 -32.18 -39.92 -2.60
C GLU A 57 -32.00 -38.92 -1.45
N GLU A 58 -32.90 -38.92 -0.45
CA GLU A 58 -32.78 -38.07 0.74
C GLU A 58 -31.52 -38.36 1.58
N LEU A 59 -31.10 -39.62 1.70
CA LEU A 59 -29.89 -40.00 2.46
C LEU A 59 -28.60 -39.67 1.70
N ILE A 60 -28.63 -39.76 0.37
CA ILE A 60 -27.55 -39.35 -0.52
C ILE A 60 -27.42 -37.82 -0.49
N ASP A 61 -28.54 -37.10 -0.53
CA ASP A 61 -28.58 -35.64 -0.43
C ASP A 61 -28.13 -35.16 0.95
N ALA A 62 -28.57 -35.81 2.03
CA ALA A 62 -28.09 -35.52 3.37
C ALA A 62 -26.58 -35.76 3.52
N ARG A 63 -26.04 -36.83 2.92
CA ARG A 63 -24.60 -37.11 2.90
C ARG A 63 -23.85 -36.09 2.06
N ARG A 64 -24.39 -35.68 0.92
CA ARG A 64 -23.80 -34.64 0.06
C ARG A 64 -23.77 -33.30 0.78
N ALA A 65 -24.89 -32.89 1.38
CA ALA A 65 -24.98 -31.67 2.17
C ALA A 65 -24.04 -31.69 3.38
N ALA A 66 -23.91 -32.83 4.09
CA ALA A 66 -22.94 -32.98 5.17
C ALA A 66 -21.48 -32.89 4.68
N GLY A 67 -21.18 -33.47 3.51
CA GLY A 67 -19.87 -33.36 2.87
C GLY A 67 -19.55 -31.94 2.41
N GLU A 68 -20.51 -31.25 1.80
CA GLU A 68 -20.40 -29.84 1.41
C GLU A 68 -20.20 -28.94 2.63
N ALA A 69 -20.97 -29.16 3.71
CA ALA A 69 -20.80 -28.45 4.97
C ALA A 69 -19.43 -28.72 5.61
N GLY A 70 -18.92 -29.96 5.53
CA GLY A 70 -17.57 -30.30 5.99
C GLY A 70 -16.48 -29.59 5.19
N VAL A 71 -16.61 -29.54 3.86
CA VAL A 71 -15.68 -28.79 2.99
C VAL A 71 -15.74 -27.29 3.29
N GLN A 72 -16.93 -26.72 3.47
CA GLN A 72 -17.09 -25.32 3.85
C GLN A 72 -16.51 -25.01 5.23
N ALA A 73 -16.69 -25.91 6.21
CA ALA A 73 -16.09 -25.78 7.53
C ALA A 73 -14.56 -25.84 7.46
N GLY A 74 -13.99 -26.73 6.65
CA GLY A 74 -12.54 -26.79 6.40
C GLY A 74 -12.00 -25.52 5.72
N PHE A 75 -12.72 -24.95 4.74
CA PHE A 75 -12.36 -23.65 4.16
C PHE A 75 -12.44 -22.52 5.17
N LEU A 76 -13.46 -22.51 6.03
CA LEU A 76 -13.59 -21.53 7.10
C LEU A 76 -12.43 -21.66 8.09
N ALA A 77 -12.07 -22.87 8.51
CA ALA A 77 -10.96 -23.15 9.41
C ALA A 77 -9.63 -22.66 8.82
N SER A 78 -9.34 -23.01 7.56
CA SER A 78 -8.15 -22.52 6.85
C SER A 78 -8.13 -20.99 6.75
N GLY A 79 -9.26 -20.36 6.43
CA GLY A 79 -9.35 -18.91 6.34
C GLY A 79 -9.19 -18.21 7.69
N THR A 80 -9.68 -18.83 8.77
CA THR A 80 -9.47 -18.31 10.13
C THR A 80 -8.04 -18.49 10.61
N GLU A 81 -7.37 -19.58 10.25
CA GLU A 81 -5.95 -19.79 10.56
C GLU A 81 -5.07 -18.74 9.86
N GLU A 82 -5.35 -18.44 8.58
CA GLU A 82 -4.69 -17.34 7.87
C GLU A 82 -4.98 -15.97 8.51
N LEU A 83 -6.23 -15.75 8.98
CA LEU A 83 -6.60 -14.53 9.68
C LEU A 83 -5.84 -14.40 11.00
N THR A 84 -5.82 -15.44 11.84
CA THR A 84 -5.08 -15.49 13.12
C THR A 84 -3.58 -15.27 12.89
N ALA A 85 -3.00 -15.89 11.87
CA ALA A 85 -1.59 -15.67 11.51
C ALA A 85 -1.32 -14.21 11.08
N GLY A 86 -2.24 -13.62 10.30
CA GLY A 86 -2.15 -12.23 9.87
C GLY A 86 -2.33 -11.23 11.01
N THR A 87 -3.25 -11.48 11.94
CA THR A 87 -3.47 -10.64 13.13
C THR A 87 -2.28 -10.69 14.08
N GLN A 88 -1.71 -11.88 14.29
CA GLN A 88 -0.49 -12.03 15.09
C GLN A 88 0.69 -11.26 14.47
N GLN A 89 0.88 -11.33 13.15
CA GLN A 89 1.91 -10.52 12.47
C GLN A 89 1.68 -9.01 12.63
N LEU A 90 0.43 -8.56 12.62
CA LEU A 90 0.08 -7.17 12.88
C LEU A 90 0.43 -6.76 14.31
N ILE A 91 0.13 -7.59 15.30
CA ILE A 91 0.45 -7.35 16.71
C ILE A 91 1.98 -7.31 16.90
N ASP A 92 2.69 -8.31 16.37
CA ASP A 92 4.15 -8.42 16.47
C ASP A 92 4.86 -7.23 15.80
N GLY A 93 4.29 -6.70 14.70
CA GLY A 93 4.80 -5.49 14.04
C GLY A 93 4.41 -4.19 14.74
N ALA A 94 3.26 -4.15 15.42
CA ALA A 94 2.76 -2.95 16.10
C ALA A 94 3.39 -2.75 17.49
N ALA A 95 3.76 -3.82 18.20
CA ALA A 95 4.44 -3.73 19.49
C ALA A 95 5.74 -2.91 19.48
N PRO A 96 6.72 -3.13 18.58
CA PRO A 96 7.93 -2.32 18.51
C PRO A 96 7.66 -0.89 18.02
N LEU A 97 6.60 -0.69 17.23
CA LEU A 97 6.17 0.64 16.84
C LEU A 97 5.63 1.42 18.05
N ALA A 98 4.81 0.81 18.89
CA ALA A 98 4.32 1.40 20.13
C ALA A 98 5.48 1.82 21.04
N GLU A 99 6.44 0.92 21.26
CA GLU A 99 7.63 1.22 22.07
C GLU A 99 8.45 2.38 21.49
N SER A 100 8.65 2.40 20.17
CA SER A 100 9.38 3.47 19.48
C SER A 100 8.66 4.83 19.57
N VAL A 101 7.33 4.83 19.51
CA VAL A 101 6.53 6.04 19.62
C VAL A 101 6.54 6.57 21.06
N THR A 102 6.43 5.70 22.07
CA THR A 102 6.60 6.09 23.48
C THR A 102 8.00 6.69 23.71
N ALA A 103 9.07 6.06 23.21
CA ALA A 103 10.42 6.59 23.32
C ALA A 103 10.58 7.96 22.62
N ALA A 104 9.94 8.15 21.47
CA ALA A 104 9.92 9.44 20.78
C ALA A 104 9.14 10.51 21.57
N ALA A 105 7.98 10.15 22.15
CA ALA A 105 7.17 11.04 22.97
C ALA A 105 7.93 11.50 24.22
N ASP A 106 8.62 10.57 24.89
CA ASP A 106 9.50 10.85 26.03
C ASP A 106 10.66 11.76 25.63
N GLY A 107 11.33 11.47 24.51
CA GLY A 107 12.42 12.31 24.00
C GLY A 107 11.96 13.72 23.63
N ALA A 108 10.77 13.87 23.06
CA ALA A 108 10.18 15.17 22.77
C ALA A 108 9.77 15.94 24.03
N ALA A 109 9.27 15.25 25.05
CA ALA A 109 8.99 15.85 26.36
C ALA A 109 10.29 16.37 27.01
N GLN A 110 11.36 15.57 26.99
CA GLN A 110 12.67 15.99 27.49
C GLN A 110 13.25 17.18 26.71
N LEU A 111 13.09 17.20 25.38
CA LEU A 111 13.48 18.33 24.55
C LEU A 111 12.72 19.60 24.92
N HIS A 112 11.39 19.49 25.09
CA HIS A 112 10.56 20.61 25.51
C HIS A 112 10.98 21.14 26.89
N ASP A 113 11.15 20.26 27.87
CA ASP A 113 11.59 20.65 29.23
C ASP A 113 12.96 21.34 29.20
N GLY A 114 13.90 20.82 28.40
CA GLY A 114 15.22 21.44 28.21
C GLY A 114 15.14 22.82 27.56
N LEU A 115 14.24 23.01 26.59
CA LEU A 115 14.02 24.31 25.94
C LEU A 115 13.32 25.30 26.87
N VAL A 116 12.39 24.86 27.73
CA VAL A 116 11.81 25.71 28.78
C VAL A 116 12.88 26.18 29.76
N GLN A 117 13.79 25.30 30.16
CA GLN A 117 14.93 25.68 31.00
C GLN A 117 15.87 26.66 30.29
N LEU A 118 16.16 26.43 29.00
CA LEU A 118 16.96 27.35 28.19
C LEU A 118 16.29 28.71 28.06
N GLN A 119 14.97 28.75 27.84
CA GLN A 119 14.17 29.99 27.78
C GLN A 119 14.22 30.75 29.10
N ALA A 120 14.09 30.05 30.24
CA ALA A 120 14.22 30.66 31.56
C ALA A 120 15.65 31.23 31.78
N GLY A 121 16.68 30.46 31.43
CA GLY A 121 18.07 30.90 31.54
C GLY A 121 18.41 32.08 30.63
N THR A 122 17.86 32.12 29.42
CA THR A 122 18.02 33.26 28.50
C THR A 122 17.26 34.50 28.98
N GLY A 123 16.10 34.35 29.63
CA GLY A 123 15.44 35.46 30.32
C GLY A 123 16.27 36.05 31.48
N GLN A 124 16.94 35.19 32.26
CA GLN A 124 17.88 35.63 33.30
C GLN A 124 19.11 36.34 32.69
N MET A 125 19.67 35.78 31.62
CA MET A 125 20.80 36.38 30.91
C MET A 125 20.42 37.72 30.28
N GLY A 126 19.21 37.84 29.74
CA GLY A 126 18.65 39.08 29.23
C GLY A 126 18.52 40.16 30.30
N THR A 127 18.02 39.78 31.49
CA THR A 127 17.95 40.69 32.64
C THR A 127 19.34 41.21 33.03
N GLY A 128 20.33 40.32 33.18
CA GLY A 128 21.70 40.72 33.49
C GLY A 128 22.36 41.55 32.39
N ALA A 129 22.07 41.26 31.11
CA ALA A 129 22.55 42.05 29.99
C ALA A 129 21.96 43.46 29.98
N THR A 130 20.68 43.62 30.33
CA THR A 130 20.05 44.94 30.52
C THR A 130 20.71 45.71 31.66
N GLU A 131 20.96 45.08 32.81
CA GLU A 131 21.66 45.72 33.94
C GLU A 131 23.07 46.19 33.54
N ILE A 132 23.82 45.38 32.79
CA ILE A 132 25.13 45.75 32.25
C ILE A 132 25.01 46.92 31.26
N ALA A 133 24.05 46.86 30.32
CA ALA A 133 23.84 47.93 29.34
C ALA A 133 23.49 49.26 30.01
N ASP A 134 22.63 49.24 31.03
CA ASP A 134 22.26 50.42 31.81
C ASP A 134 23.46 50.95 32.62
N GLY A 135 24.26 50.06 33.23
CA GLY A 135 25.50 50.43 33.92
C GLY A 135 26.53 51.09 32.99
N VAL A 136 26.73 50.52 31.80
CA VAL A 136 27.62 51.10 30.78
C VAL A 136 27.09 52.44 30.28
N GLN A 137 25.79 52.55 29.99
CA GLN A 137 25.16 53.81 29.60
C GLN A 137 25.42 54.91 30.64
N ASN A 138 25.19 54.62 31.92
CA ASN A 138 25.45 55.55 33.01
C ASN A 138 26.93 55.97 33.09
N ALA A 139 27.87 55.02 32.89
CA ALA A 139 29.30 55.32 32.88
C ALA A 139 29.69 56.22 31.68
N VAL A 140 29.16 55.95 30.49
CA VAL A 140 29.40 56.79 29.30
C VAL A 140 28.85 58.20 29.50
N GLU A 141 27.65 58.34 30.08
CA GLU A 141 27.06 59.65 30.38
C GLU A 141 27.89 60.46 31.38
N GLN A 142 28.41 59.81 32.43
CA GLN A 142 29.30 60.47 33.40
C GLN A 142 30.61 60.93 32.76
N ILE A 143 31.22 60.09 31.91
CA ILE A 143 32.46 60.43 31.19
C ILE A 143 32.20 61.56 30.19
N GLY A 144 31.07 61.52 29.46
CA GLY A 144 30.65 62.60 28.58
C GLY A 144 30.45 63.93 29.32
N GLY A 145 29.87 63.89 30.52
CA GLY A 145 29.76 65.06 31.40
C GLY A 145 31.13 65.62 31.81
N LEU A 146 32.08 64.76 32.14
CA LEU A 146 33.48 65.13 32.42
C LEU A 146 34.15 65.81 31.21
N VAL A 147 33.95 65.29 29.99
CA VAL A 147 34.46 65.90 28.75
C VAL A 147 33.90 67.31 28.56
N ILE A 148 32.60 67.51 28.80
CA ILE A 148 31.96 68.84 28.69
C ILE A 148 32.57 69.80 29.70
N VAL A 149 32.75 69.37 30.95
CA VAL A 149 33.40 70.19 32.00
C VAL A 149 34.85 70.51 31.63
N GLN A 150 35.59 69.53 31.09
CA GLN A 150 36.96 69.72 30.62
C GLN A 150 37.03 70.75 29.48
N GLN A 151 36.11 70.71 28.51
CA GLN A 151 36.04 71.68 27.41
C GLN A 151 35.69 73.09 27.90
N GLN A 152 34.71 73.21 28.81
CA GLN A 152 34.33 74.50 29.40
C GLN A 152 35.48 75.10 30.23
N LEU A 153 36.15 74.29 31.04
CA LEU A 153 37.29 74.73 31.82
C LEU A 153 38.47 75.09 30.92
N GLY A 154 38.74 74.33 29.86
CA GLY A 154 39.74 74.66 28.84
C GLY A 154 39.46 76.01 28.20
N ALA A 155 38.25 76.24 27.72
CA ALA A 155 37.86 77.53 27.12
C ALA A 155 37.98 78.71 28.11
N ALA A 156 37.62 78.49 29.38
CA ALA A 156 37.77 79.51 30.43
C ALA A 156 39.24 79.81 30.74
N LEU A 157 40.10 78.79 30.78
CA LEU A 157 41.56 78.94 30.95
C LEU A 157 42.19 79.67 29.76
N ASP A 158 41.71 79.41 28.53
CA ASP A 158 42.19 80.06 27.32
C ASP A 158 41.88 81.55 27.30
N GLU A 159 40.66 81.91 27.68
CA GLU A 159 40.25 83.31 27.81
C GLU A 159 41.01 84.00 28.95
N ALA A 160 41.23 83.33 30.08
CA ALA A 160 42.03 83.86 31.18
C ALA A 160 43.50 84.11 30.76
N ASP A 161 44.13 83.17 30.05
CA ASP A 161 45.50 83.34 29.53
C ASP A 161 45.59 84.53 28.57
N LYS A 162 44.59 84.68 27.69
CA LYS A 162 44.50 85.78 26.73
C LYS A 162 44.38 87.14 27.42
N GLN A 163 43.57 87.25 28.48
CA GLN A 163 43.43 88.48 29.27
C GLN A 163 44.72 88.82 30.02
N LEU A 164 45.40 87.82 30.60
CA LEU A 164 46.69 88.00 31.27
C LEU A 164 47.79 88.41 30.29
N ALA A 165 47.78 87.90 29.06
CA ALA A 165 48.75 88.25 28.02
C ALA A 165 48.71 89.76 27.65
N ALA A 166 47.57 90.41 27.80
CA ALA A 166 47.40 91.85 27.54
C ALA A 166 47.92 92.75 28.68
N SER A 167 48.25 92.18 29.84
CA SER A 167 48.67 92.92 31.04
C SER A 167 50.19 93.10 31.12
N LYS A 168 50.65 94.28 31.58
CA LYS A 168 52.09 94.62 31.67
C LYS A 168 52.71 94.43 33.06
N VAL A 169 51.95 93.91 34.03
CA VAL A 169 52.44 93.69 35.41
C VAL A 169 53.25 92.39 35.53
N PRO A 170 54.34 92.37 36.32
CA PRO A 170 55.18 91.19 36.51
C PRO A 170 54.43 89.97 37.08
N GLU A 171 53.43 90.16 37.96
CA GLU A 171 52.66 89.05 38.54
C GLU A 171 51.89 88.24 37.49
N ALA A 172 51.53 88.84 36.35
CA ALA A 172 50.79 88.16 35.28
C ALA A 172 51.57 87.00 34.66
N GLN A 173 52.91 87.09 34.58
CA GLN A 173 53.74 86.02 34.00
C GLN A 173 53.74 84.74 34.85
N ASN A 174 53.73 84.88 36.18
CA ASN A 174 53.65 83.73 37.08
C ASN A 174 52.28 83.07 37.02
N LEU A 175 51.20 83.86 36.93
CA LEU A 175 49.84 83.33 36.81
C LEU A 175 49.62 82.57 35.49
N ARG A 176 50.19 83.07 34.38
CA ARG A 176 50.16 82.36 33.09
C ARG A 176 50.89 81.01 33.13
N LYS A 177 52.01 80.90 33.86
CA LYS A 177 52.66 79.59 34.08
C LYS A 177 51.75 78.62 34.82
N GLN A 178 51.07 79.07 35.89
CA GLN A 178 50.13 78.23 36.63
C GLN A 178 48.95 77.78 35.76
N ILE A 179 48.40 78.66 34.91
CA ILE A 179 47.34 78.30 33.94
C ILE A 179 47.85 77.26 32.93
N SER A 180 49.07 77.43 32.41
CA SER A 180 49.69 76.46 31.50
C SER A 180 49.90 75.09 32.16
N ASP A 181 50.28 75.06 33.44
CA ASP A 181 50.44 73.82 34.20
C ASP A 181 49.09 73.12 34.40
N VAL A 182 48.04 73.87 34.79
CA VAL A 182 46.68 73.34 34.94
C VAL A 182 46.13 72.83 33.60
N ARG A 183 46.39 73.53 32.50
CA ARG A 183 46.03 73.07 31.14
C ARG A 183 46.72 71.76 30.78
N SER A 184 48.02 71.65 31.05
CA SER A 184 48.78 70.42 30.81
C SER A 184 48.26 69.26 31.66
N GLN A 185 47.85 69.52 32.90
CA GLN A 185 47.19 68.53 33.75
C GLN A 185 45.82 68.11 33.19
N LEU A 186 45.03 69.07 32.69
CA LEU A 186 43.75 68.80 32.04
C LEU A 186 43.89 67.97 30.76
N GLU A 187 44.88 68.24 29.93
CA GLU A 187 45.18 67.45 28.73
C GLU A 187 45.67 66.04 29.10
N ASN A 188 46.42 65.91 30.21
CA ASN A 188 46.91 64.64 30.73
C ASN A 188 45.87 63.80 31.51
N LEU A 189 44.64 64.29 31.71
CA LEU A 189 43.55 63.49 32.32
C LEU A 189 43.15 62.26 31.47
N GLY A 190 43.68 62.13 30.25
CA GLY A 190 43.65 60.88 29.50
C GLY A 190 42.30 60.53 28.87
N ILE A 191 41.33 61.45 28.91
CA ILE A 191 40.06 61.29 28.21
C ILE A 191 40.28 61.64 26.73
N SER A 192 40.64 60.64 25.94
CA SER A 192 40.83 60.78 24.50
C SER A 192 39.54 60.51 23.73
N VAL A 193 39.46 61.06 22.50
CA VAL A 193 38.36 60.77 21.56
C VAL A 193 38.22 59.27 21.29
N GLU A 194 39.35 58.56 21.22
CA GLU A 194 39.38 57.11 21.01
C GLU A 194 38.76 56.34 22.18
N MET A 195 38.97 56.78 23.42
CA MET A 195 38.33 56.17 24.58
C MET A 195 36.81 56.41 24.57
N THR A 196 36.35 57.59 24.17
CA THR A 196 34.91 57.87 24.04
C THR A 196 34.26 57.03 22.95
N ASP A 197 34.94 56.80 21.83
CA ASP A 197 34.43 55.95 20.74
C ASP A 197 34.33 54.48 21.19
N GLN A 198 35.35 53.97 21.91
CA GLN A 198 35.32 52.62 22.48
C GLN A 198 34.19 52.45 23.50
N LEU A 199 33.93 53.46 24.32
CA LEU A 199 32.84 53.45 25.29
C LEU A 199 31.47 53.49 24.60
N ASP A 200 31.30 54.27 23.53
CA ASP A 200 30.05 54.29 22.77
C ASP A 200 29.81 52.96 22.03
N GLN A 201 30.87 52.34 21.52
CA GLN A 201 30.80 51.00 20.94
C GLN A 201 30.42 49.95 21.98
N LEU A 202 31.00 50.00 23.19
CA LEU A 202 30.63 49.12 24.30
C LEU A 202 29.18 49.32 24.72
N ARG A 203 28.73 50.57 24.83
CA ARG A 203 27.34 50.95 25.13
C ARG A 203 26.37 50.39 24.10
N THR A 204 26.67 50.57 22.82
CA THR A 204 25.83 50.07 21.73
C THR A 204 25.81 48.54 21.69
N GLY A 205 26.98 47.89 21.85
CA GLY A 205 27.09 46.43 21.85
C GLY A 205 26.38 45.76 23.03
N THR A 206 26.50 46.33 24.23
CA THR A 206 25.78 45.83 25.42
C THR A 206 24.27 46.04 25.30
N ARG A 207 23.83 47.17 24.74
CA ARG A 207 22.42 47.44 24.45
C ARG A 207 21.86 46.46 23.41
N ASP A 208 22.59 46.18 22.34
CA ASP A 208 22.17 45.22 21.32
C ASP A 208 22.08 43.80 21.88
N LEU A 209 23.07 43.37 22.67
CA LEU A 209 23.03 42.09 23.37
C LEU A 209 21.81 41.98 24.30
N ALA A 210 21.56 43.02 25.10
CA ALA A 210 20.39 43.06 25.99
C ALA A 210 19.09 42.92 25.19
N ASN A 211 18.97 43.64 24.06
CA ASN A 211 17.80 43.55 23.20
C ASN A 211 17.64 42.15 22.58
N GLN A 212 18.71 41.55 22.05
CA GLN A 212 18.68 40.21 21.46
C GLN A 212 18.19 39.13 22.44
N LEU A 213 18.47 39.30 23.74
CA LEU A 213 18.16 38.33 24.77
C LEU A 213 16.81 38.57 25.46
N ALA A 214 16.41 39.83 25.65
CA ALA A 214 15.28 40.20 26.51
C ALA A 214 14.06 40.75 25.75
N VAL A 215 14.24 41.26 24.53
CA VAL A 215 13.19 42.03 23.85
C VAL A 215 12.52 41.17 22.77
N PRO A 216 11.18 41.03 22.81
CA PRO A 216 10.42 40.40 21.74
C PRO A 216 10.61 41.11 20.39
N GLY A 217 10.71 40.35 19.30
CA GLY A 217 10.99 40.87 17.96
C GLY A 217 12.47 40.77 17.55
N TYR A 218 13.34 40.40 18.48
CA TYR A 218 14.74 40.10 18.18
C TYR A 218 14.93 38.60 17.92
N GLY A 219 15.80 38.29 16.95
CA GLY A 219 15.91 36.94 16.38
C GLY A 219 16.33 35.87 17.38
N PHE A 220 17.21 36.18 18.33
CA PHE A 220 17.65 35.20 19.33
C PHE A 220 16.53 34.88 20.33
N HIS A 221 15.93 35.89 20.96
CA HIS A 221 14.78 35.73 21.85
C HIS A 221 13.64 34.96 21.17
N ASP A 222 13.19 35.43 20.00
CA ASP A 222 12.06 34.82 19.29
C ASP A 222 12.38 33.41 18.79
N GLY A 223 13.64 33.14 18.43
CA GLY A 223 14.11 31.81 18.06
C GLY A 223 13.98 30.80 19.19
N ILE A 224 14.35 31.18 20.42
CA ILE A 224 14.21 30.32 21.61
C ILE A 224 12.74 30.06 21.94
N TYR A 225 11.90 31.09 21.91
CA TYR A 225 10.46 30.94 22.13
C TYR A 225 9.80 30.05 21.06
N SER A 226 10.13 30.25 19.79
CA SER A 226 9.64 29.45 18.67
C SER A 226 10.07 27.99 18.80
N ALA A 227 11.34 27.74 19.14
CA ALA A 227 11.84 26.38 19.38
C ALA A 227 11.12 25.71 20.56
N THR A 228 10.89 26.44 21.65
CA THR A 228 10.21 25.92 22.85
C THR A 228 8.76 25.54 22.55
N ASN A 229 8.05 26.40 21.82
CA ASN A 229 6.67 26.14 21.38
C ASN A 229 6.61 24.97 20.38
N GLY A 230 7.51 24.92 19.40
CA GLY A 230 7.58 23.82 18.45
C GLY A 230 7.87 22.47 19.12
N ALA A 231 8.73 22.45 20.15
CA ALA A 231 8.96 21.26 20.95
C ALA A 231 7.74 20.86 21.80
N ALA A 232 6.97 21.85 22.29
CA ALA A 232 5.71 21.59 23.00
C ALA A 232 4.69 20.92 22.07
N GLU A 233 4.53 21.47 20.85
CA GLU A 233 3.64 20.91 19.82
C GLU A 233 4.08 19.51 19.40
N LEU A 234 5.37 19.28 19.21
CA LEU A 234 5.92 17.96 18.90
C LEU A 234 5.64 16.95 20.02
N SER A 235 5.87 17.33 21.28
CA SER A 235 5.58 16.47 22.43
C SER A 235 4.09 16.13 22.52
N ALA A 236 3.22 17.12 22.32
CA ALA A 236 1.77 16.92 22.31
C ALA A 236 1.33 16.00 21.17
N GLY A 237 1.82 16.23 19.96
CA GLY A 237 1.49 15.40 18.79
C GLY A 237 1.99 13.97 18.93
N LEU A 238 3.16 13.75 19.54
CA LEU A 238 3.67 12.41 19.81
C LEU A 238 2.89 11.67 20.89
N LYS A 239 2.39 12.36 21.92
CA LYS A 239 1.45 11.77 22.89
C LYS A 239 0.12 11.37 22.26
N GLU A 240 -0.39 12.17 21.32
CA GLU A 240 -1.59 11.81 20.57
C GLU A 240 -1.34 10.59 19.67
N LEU A 241 -0.19 10.55 18.99
CA LEU A 241 0.23 9.38 18.21
C LEU A 241 0.39 8.13 19.08
N GLU A 242 1.00 8.26 20.26
CA GLU A 242 1.14 7.18 21.24
C GLU A 242 -0.22 6.59 21.63
N ALA A 243 -1.18 7.45 21.99
CA ALA A 243 -2.54 7.03 22.32
C ALA A 243 -3.24 6.34 21.13
N GLY A 244 -3.06 6.87 19.91
CA GLY A 244 -3.59 6.28 18.69
C GLY A 244 -2.99 4.91 18.37
N VAL A 245 -1.68 4.75 18.56
CA VAL A 245 -0.98 3.46 18.38
C VAL A 245 -1.41 2.47 19.46
N GLY A 246 -1.55 2.89 20.72
CA GLY A 246 -2.10 2.05 21.79
C GLY A 246 -3.50 1.51 21.44
N THR A 247 -4.38 2.39 20.96
CA THR A 247 -5.74 2.01 20.51
C THR A 247 -5.68 1.02 19.32
N ALA A 248 -4.75 1.20 18.39
CA ALA A 248 -4.58 0.29 17.26
C ALA A 248 -4.10 -1.10 17.72
N VAL A 249 -3.14 -1.18 18.64
CA VAL A 249 -2.67 -2.45 19.22
C VAL A 249 -3.83 -3.17 19.93
N GLU A 250 -4.60 -2.47 20.76
CA GLU A 250 -5.78 -3.03 21.41
C GLU A 250 -6.80 -3.56 20.40
N GLY A 251 -7.03 -2.82 19.31
CA GLY A 251 -7.89 -3.24 18.20
C GLY A 251 -7.40 -4.51 17.51
N PHE A 252 -6.08 -4.65 17.29
CA PHE A 252 -5.50 -5.85 16.71
C PHE A 252 -5.59 -7.04 17.66
N THR A 253 -5.35 -6.85 18.96
CA THR A 253 -5.55 -7.89 19.98
C THR A 253 -7.00 -8.37 20.04
N ALA A 254 -7.97 -7.44 19.97
CA ALA A 254 -9.39 -7.80 19.94
C ALA A 254 -9.76 -8.57 18.66
N LEU A 255 -9.18 -8.19 17.51
CA LEU A 255 -9.37 -8.89 16.25
C LEU A 255 -8.78 -10.31 16.29
N ASP A 256 -7.58 -10.46 16.86
CA ASP A 256 -6.92 -11.75 17.07
C ASP A 256 -7.73 -12.68 17.98
N GLU A 257 -8.25 -12.16 19.09
CA GLU A 257 -9.12 -12.93 19.99
C GLU A 257 -10.42 -13.35 19.27
N GLY A 258 -10.98 -12.47 18.44
CA GLY A 258 -12.13 -12.76 17.58
C GLY A 258 -11.83 -13.86 16.55
N ALA A 259 -10.67 -13.81 15.91
CA ALA A 259 -10.22 -14.80 14.94
C ALA A 259 -10.04 -16.18 15.59
N ASN A 260 -9.37 -16.26 16.74
CA ASN A 260 -9.20 -17.48 17.52
C ASN A 260 -10.54 -18.11 17.96
N ARG A 261 -11.53 -17.28 18.33
CA ARG A 261 -12.90 -17.76 18.63
C ARG A 261 -13.57 -18.32 17.38
N LEU A 262 -13.42 -17.66 16.23
CA LEU A 262 -13.99 -18.13 14.96
C LEU A 262 -13.36 -19.45 14.52
N GLU A 263 -12.04 -19.59 14.66
CA GLU A 263 -11.28 -20.81 14.40
C GLU A 263 -11.78 -21.96 15.27
N SER A 264 -11.95 -21.73 16.58
CA SER A 264 -12.51 -22.72 17.50
C SER A 264 -13.91 -23.16 17.09
N MET A 265 -14.76 -22.22 16.63
CA MET A 265 -16.10 -22.55 16.13
C MET A 265 -16.06 -23.31 14.81
N ALA A 266 -15.14 -22.96 13.90
CA ALA A 266 -14.95 -23.64 12.63
C ALA A 266 -14.53 -25.10 12.86
N ALA A 267 -13.54 -25.34 13.72
CA ALA A 267 -13.08 -26.66 14.11
C ALA A 267 -14.21 -27.50 14.74
N LEU A 268 -15.00 -26.91 15.64
CA LEU A 268 -16.18 -27.59 16.22
C LEU A 268 -17.23 -27.93 15.16
N ASN A 269 -17.42 -27.08 14.16
CA ASN A 269 -18.38 -27.32 13.09
C ASN A 269 -17.89 -28.42 12.13
N GLU A 270 -16.59 -28.43 11.81
CA GLU A 270 -15.93 -29.49 11.05
C GLU A 270 -16.04 -30.85 11.75
N GLU A 271 -15.80 -30.90 13.06
CA GLU A 271 -15.94 -32.13 13.86
C GLU A 271 -17.38 -32.65 13.82
N LYS A 272 -18.36 -31.77 14.02
CA LYS A 272 -19.79 -32.14 14.01
C LYS A 272 -20.25 -32.59 12.63
N THR A 273 -19.87 -31.89 11.57
CA THR A 273 -20.21 -32.27 10.19
C THR A 273 -19.57 -33.60 9.80
N SER A 274 -18.32 -33.83 10.20
CA SER A 274 -17.62 -35.12 10.03
C SER A 274 -18.29 -36.26 10.83
N ALA A 275 -18.80 -35.97 12.04
CA ALA A 275 -19.56 -36.93 12.83
C ALA A 275 -20.90 -37.28 12.17
N VAL A 276 -21.62 -36.29 11.64
CA VAL A 276 -22.86 -36.50 10.86
C VAL A 276 -22.58 -37.33 9.61
N GLN A 277 -21.52 -37.02 8.86
CA GLN A 277 -21.13 -37.76 7.67
C GLN A 277 -20.82 -39.24 7.98
N ARG A 278 -20.16 -39.53 9.11
CA ARG A 278 -19.89 -40.89 9.58
C ARG A 278 -21.13 -41.64 10.09
N ALA A 279 -22.09 -40.93 10.67
CA ALA A 279 -23.32 -41.51 11.18
C ALA A 279 -24.34 -41.87 10.07
N LEU A 280 -24.22 -41.27 8.89
CA LEU A 280 -25.10 -41.54 7.75
C LEU A 280 -24.77 -42.89 7.07
N PRO A 281 -25.72 -43.84 6.99
CA PRO A 281 -25.48 -45.19 6.46
C PRO A 281 -25.09 -45.19 4.97
N VAL A 282 -24.20 -46.09 4.57
CA VAL A 282 -23.81 -46.29 3.16
C VAL A 282 -24.91 -47.13 2.47
N PRO A 283 -25.50 -46.68 1.35
CA PRO A 283 -26.43 -47.50 0.57
C PRO A 283 -25.74 -48.80 0.12
N GLN A 284 -26.30 -49.95 0.48
CA GLN A 284 -25.81 -51.24 -0.03
C GLN A 284 -26.54 -51.58 -1.33
N VAL A 285 -25.78 -51.84 -2.40
CA VAL A 285 -26.33 -52.31 -3.68
C VAL A 285 -26.65 -53.81 -3.54
N PRO A 286 -27.89 -54.26 -3.80
CA PRO A 286 -28.20 -55.69 -3.84
C PRO A 286 -27.45 -56.37 -4.99
N ALA A 287 -26.81 -57.51 -4.72
CA ALA A 287 -25.94 -58.22 -5.66
C ALA A 287 -26.61 -58.66 -7.00
N GLY A 288 -27.93 -58.52 -7.15
CA GLY A 288 -28.69 -58.93 -8.34
C GLY A 288 -28.94 -57.85 -9.39
N ALA A 289 -28.55 -56.59 -9.16
CA ALA A 289 -28.83 -55.48 -10.10
C ALA A 289 -27.72 -55.26 -11.16
N ILE A 290 -26.67 -56.10 -11.19
CA ILE A 290 -25.52 -55.93 -12.08
C ILE A 290 -25.79 -56.48 -13.49
N GLU A 291 -26.75 -57.42 -13.65
CA GLU A 291 -26.98 -58.10 -14.93
C GLU A 291 -27.92 -57.35 -15.89
N ALA A 292 -28.76 -56.42 -15.41
CA ALA A 292 -29.72 -55.69 -16.25
C ALA A 292 -29.17 -54.38 -16.86
N ALA A 293 -28.00 -53.91 -16.43
CA ALA A 293 -27.39 -52.65 -16.87
C ALA A 293 -26.30 -52.82 -17.95
N ALA A 294 -26.19 -54.01 -18.54
CA ALA A 294 -25.16 -54.33 -19.52
C ALA A 294 -25.50 -53.90 -20.97
N ASP A 295 -26.77 -53.62 -21.27
CA ASP A 295 -27.24 -53.36 -22.64
C ASP A 295 -27.69 -51.91 -22.93
N GLU A 296 -27.62 -50.98 -21.97
CA GLU A 296 -27.75 -49.55 -22.25
C GLU A 296 -26.36 -48.95 -22.52
N GLU A 297 -26.18 -48.36 -23.70
CA GLU A 297 -25.00 -47.56 -24.06
C GLU A 297 -24.63 -46.64 -22.90
N ARG A 298 -23.46 -46.86 -22.29
CA ARG A 298 -22.94 -45.99 -21.24
C ARG A 298 -22.76 -44.58 -21.80
N THR A 299 -23.74 -43.72 -21.59
CA THR A 299 -23.63 -42.29 -21.87
C THR A 299 -22.54 -41.72 -20.96
N SER A 300 -21.51 -41.14 -21.54
CA SER A 300 -20.42 -40.47 -20.81
C SER A 300 -21.01 -39.42 -19.87
N ALA A 301 -20.81 -39.60 -18.56
CA ALA A 301 -21.35 -38.73 -17.52
C ALA A 301 -20.20 -38.11 -16.71
N LEU A 302 -19.81 -36.89 -17.07
CA LEU A 302 -18.90 -36.05 -16.30
C LEU A 302 -19.72 -35.14 -15.38
N ALA A 303 -19.67 -35.38 -14.07
CA ALA A 303 -20.34 -34.50 -13.12
C ALA A 303 -19.77 -33.06 -13.24
N PRO A 304 -20.62 -32.03 -13.36
CA PRO A 304 -20.16 -30.67 -13.63
C PRO A 304 -19.18 -30.10 -12.59
N MET A 305 -19.32 -30.50 -11.32
CA MET A 305 -18.41 -30.08 -10.26
C MET A 305 -16.99 -30.60 -10.45
N TYR A 306 -16.79 -31.76 -11.06
CA TYR A 306 -15.44 -32.25 -11.37
C TYR A 306 -14.79 -31.43 -12.47
N ALA A 307 -15.53 -31.09 -13.52
CA ALA A 307 -15.03 -30.21 -14.57
C ALA A 307 -14.66 -28.81 -14.03
N PHE A 308 -15.45 -28.28 -13.10
CA PHE A 308 -15.17 -27.02 -12.39
C PHE A 308 -13.87 -27.12 -11.58
N LEU A 309 -13.74 -28.12 -10.71
CA LEU A 309 -12.58 -28.27 -9.83
C LEU A 309 -11.29 -28.48 -10.65
N ILE A 310 -11.35 -29.29 -11.70
CA ILE A 310 -10.21 -29.51 -12.61
C ILE A 310 -9.83 -28.19 -13.32
N SER A 311 -10.82 -27.47 -13.84
CA SER A 311 -10.57 -26.17 -14.51
C SER A 311 -9.99 -25.13 -13.54
N ALA A 312 -10.50 -25.07 -12.32
CA ALA A 312 -10.03 -24.15 -11.28
C ALA A 312 -8.59 -24.48 -10.88
N LEU A 313 -8.28 -25.75 -10.62
CA LEU A 313 -6.93 -26.20 -10.25
C LEU A 313 -5.92 -25.89 -11.36
N VAL A 314 -6.27 -26.21 -12.61
CA VAL A 314 -5.39 -26.00 -13.76
C VAL A 314 -5.15 -24.50 -14.02
N MET A 315 -6.19 -23.67 -13.91
CA MET A 315 -6.02 -22.22 -14.07
C MET A 315 -5.28 -21.58 -12.89
N LEU A 316 -5.50 -22.01 -11.64
CA LEU A 316 -4.74 -21.54 -10.48
C LEU A 316 -3.26 -21.86 -10.63
N ALA A 317 -2.93 -23.08 -11.05
CA ALA A 317 -1.56 -23.47 -11.34
C ALA A 317 -0.98 -22.67 -12.53
N GLY A 318 -1.78 -22.39 -13.56
CA GLY A 318 -1.41 -21.46 -14.64
C GLY A 318 -1.12 -20.04 -14.16
N ALA A 319 -1.94 -19.51 -13.24
CA ALA A 319 -1.75 -18.20 -12.63
C ALA A 319 -0.47 -18.15 -11.77
N ALA A 320 -0.21 -19.19 -10.98
CA ALA A 320 1.02 -19.33 -10.20
C ALA A 320 2.27 -19.38 -11.09
N LEU A 321 2.21 -20.07 -12.23
CA LEU A 321 3.28 -20.04 -13.24
C LEU A 321 3.45 -18.65 -13.89
N GLY A 322 2.37 -17.86 -13.94
CA GLY A 322 2.41 -16.46 -14.33
C GLY A 322 3.22 -15.59 -13.36
N TRP A 323 3.13 -15.87 -12.06
CA TRP A 323 3.92 -15.23 -11.00
C TRP A 323 5.37 -15.67 -10.95
N ALA A 324 5.62 -16.96 -11.19
CA ALA A 324 6.97 -17.50 -11.23
C ALA A 324 7.72 -16.81 -12.39
N THR A 325 8.65 -15.90 -12.07
CA THR A 325 9.49 -15.18 -13.04
C THR A 325 10.54 -16.10 -13.68
N LEU A 326 10.08 -17.20 -14.29
CA LEU A 326 10.91 -18.18 -14.97
C LEU A 326 11.49 -17.54 -16.23
N LYS A 327 12.80 -17.29 -16.23
CA LYS A 327 13.53 -16.73 -17.38
C LYS A 327 13.67 -17.74 -18.54
N ASN A 328 13.52 -19.03 -18.27
CA ASN A 328 13.67 -20.09 -19.26
C ASN A 328 12.32 -20.50 -19.88
N TYR A 329 12.13 -20.16 -21.16
CA TYR A 329 10.91 -20.46 -21.90
C TYR A 329 10.63 -21.96 -22.03
N TRP A 330 11.66 -22.81 -22.09
CA TRP A 330 11.50 -24.27 -22.14
C TRP A 330 10.96 -24.84 -20.84
N LEU A 331 11.46 -24.35 -19.71
CA LEU A 331 11.01 -24.80 -18.39
C LEU A 331 9.58 -24.34 -18.11
N LEU A 332 9.23 -23.12 -18.53
CA LEU A 332 7.86 -22.63 -18.46
C LEU A 332 6.91 -23.45 -19.33
N ALA A 333 7.29 -23.76 -20.58
CA ALA A 333 6.49 -24.60 -21.46
C ALA A 333 6.28 -26.01 -20.87
N PHE A 334 7.34 -26.61 -20.31
CA PHE A 334 7.27 -27.89 -19.62
C PHE A 334 6.33 -27.85 -18.41
N ALA A 335 6.40 -26.79 -17.59
CA ALA A 335 5.53 -26.64 -16.43
C ALA A 335 4.04 -26.45 -16.81
N VAL A 336 3.75 -25.66 -17.84
CA VAL A 336 2.38 -25.48 -18.37
C VAL A 336 1.81 -26.80 -18.89
N ILE A 337 2.62 -27.56 -19.64
CA ILE A 337 2.23 -28.88 -20.15
C ILE A 337 2.03 -29.86 -18.98
N GLY A 338 2.91 -29.84 -17.98
CA GLY A 338 2.82 -30.71 -16.79
C GLY A 338 1.55 -30.47 -15.98
N VAL A 339 1.22 -29.21 -15.68
CA VAL A 339 -0.03 -28.83 -14.99
C VAL A 339 -1.26 -29.30 -15.77
N THR A 340 -1.24 -29.10 -17.09
CA THR A 340 -2.36 -29.51 -17.96
C THR A 340 -2.48 -31.03 -18.01
N ALA A 341 -1.36 -31.76 -18.05
CA ALA A 341 -1.33 -33.22 -18.03
C ALA A 341 -1.91 -33.78 -16.72
N ILE A 342 -1.60 -33.16 -15.58
CA ILE A 342 -2.19 -33.52 -14.28
C ILE A 342 -3.70 -33.35 -14.32
N GLY A 343 -4.20 -32.20 -14.82
CA GLY A 343 -5.64 -31.97 -14.99
C GLY A 343 -6.30 -33.00 -15.92
N GLY A 344 -5.63 -33.39 -17.00
CA GLY A 344 -6.10 -34.43 -17.91
C GLY A 344 -6.11 -35.84 -17.30
N ILE A 345 -5.12 -36.17 -16.47
CA ILE A 345 -5.09 -37.44 -15.72
C ILE A 345 -6.27 -37.49 -14.75
N ILE A 346 -6.52 -36.41 -14.00
CA ILE A 346 -7.67 -36.32 -13.09
C ILE A 346 -8.99 -36.41 -13.87
N LEU A 347 -9.07 -35.76 -15.04
CA LEU A 347 -10.24 -35.85 -15.90
C LEU A 347 -10.46 -37.29 -16.40
N PHE A 348 -9.39 -37.98 -16.83
CA PHE A 348 -9.47 -39.37 -17.26
C PHE A 348 -9.96 -40.31 -16.14
N THR A 349 -9.52 -40.11 -14.91
CA THR A 349 -9.92 -40.97 -13.79
C THR A 349 -11.38 -40.77 -13.38
N VAL A 350 -11.91 -39.57 -13.59
CA VAL A 350 -13.25 -39.19 -13.12
C VAL A 350 -14.31 -39.30 -14.22
N ALA A 351 -13.94 -39.16 -15.49
CA ALA A 351 -14.84 -39.18 -16.62
C ALA A 351 -14.92 -40.56 -17.29
N LEU A 352 -15.49 -41.52 -16.57
CA LEU A 352 -15.70 -42.89 -17.07
C LEU A 352 -16.65 -42.86 -18.28
N GLY A 353 -16.16 -43.30 -19.45
CA GLY A 353 -16.95 -43.39 -20.69
C GLY A 353 -16.67 -42.28 -21.72
N MET A 354 -15.80 -41.31 -21.43
CA MET A 354 -15.37 -40.33 -22.42
C MET A 354 -14.63 -40.97 -23.60
N SER A 355 -14.95 -40.57 -24.83
CA SER A 355 -14.17 -40.97 -26.00
C SER A 355 -12.77 -40.37 -25.96
N VAL A 356 -11.81 -41.04 -26.59
CA VAL A 356 -10.43 -40.56 -26.71
C VAL A 356 -10.38 -39.16 -27.36
N ALA A 357 -11.24 -38.91 -28.36
CA ALA A 357 -11.34 -37.61 -29.02
C ALA A 357 -11.86 -36.51 -28.08
N ALA A 358 -12.87 -36.80 -27.25
CA ALA A 358 -13.39 -35.88 -26.26
C ALA A 358 -12.32 -35.53 -25.21
N LEU A 359 -11.54 -36.52 -24.78
CA LEU A 359 -10.46 -36.29 -23.81
C LEU A 359 -9.36 -35.36 -24.37
N PHE A 360 -8.96 -35.55 -25.62
CA PHE A 360 -8.03 -34.62 -26.28
C PHE A 360 -8.60 -33.22 -26.47
N GLY A 361 -9.89 -33.11 -26.79
CA GLY A 361 -10.60 -31.83 -26.87
C GLY A 361 -10.58 -31.09 -25.53
N ALA A 362 -10.94 -31.78 -24.44
CA ALA A 362 -10.93 -31.21 -23.09
C ALA A 362 -9.52 -30.81 -22.62
N LEU A 363 -8.50 -31.64 -22.92
CA LEU A 363 -7.09 -31.31 -22.68
C LEU A 363 -6.65 -30.04 -23.40
N GLY A 364 -7.09 -29.85 -24.66
CA GLY A 364 -6.80 -28.62 -25.41
C GLY A 364 -7.39 -27.37 -24.75
N ILE A 365 -8.58 -27.48 -24.18
CA ILE A 365 -9.23 -26.39 -23.45
C ILE A 365 -8.52 -26.10 -22.13
N LEU A 366 -8.17 -27.15 -21.38
CA LEU A 366 -7.40 -27.00 -20.15
C LEU A 366 -6.04 -26.35 -20.42
N LEU A 367 -5.35 -26.74 -21.49
CA LEU A 367 -4.08 -26.11 -21.89
C LEU A 367 -4.26 -24.62 -22.16
N LEU A 368 -5.28 -24.27 -22.95
CA LEU A 368 -5.61 -22.89 -23.28
C LEU A 368 -5.92 -22.09 -22.02
N ALA A 369 -6.71 -22.65 -21.10
CA ALA A 369 -7.05 -22.03 -19.84
C ALA A 369 -5.82 -21.78 -18.95
N THR A 370 -4.90 -22.74 -18.85
CA THR A 370 -3.61 -22.58 -18.14
C THR A 370 -2.81 -21.40 -18.69
N VAL A 371 -2.69 -21.33 -20.02
CA VAL A 371 -1.93 -20.27 -20.70
C VAL A 371 -2.58 -18.90 -20.47
N VAL A 372 -3.90 -18.82 -20.63
CA VAL A 372 -4.67 -17.58 -20.43
C VAL A 372 -4.55 -17.10 -18.98
N ALA A 373 -4.67 -17.98 -17.99
CA ALA A 373 -4.50 -17.65 -16.57
C ALA A 373 -3.10 -17.10 -16.26
N GLY A 374 -2.06 -17.70 -16.84
CA GLY A 374 -0.69 -17.21 -16.71
C GLY A 374 -0.48 -15.83 -17.35
N ILE A 375 -1.09 -15.58 -18.51
CA ILE A 375 -1.05 -14.28 -19.19
C ILE A 375 -1.76 -13.20 -18.35
N LEU A 376 -2.98 -13.48 -17.87
CA LEU A 376 -3.75 -12.57 -17.00
C LEU A 376 -2.95 -12.19 -15.75
N SER A 377 -2.32 -13.18 -15.12
CA SER A 377 -1.50 -12.96 -13.91
C SER A 377 -0.29 -12.05 -14.19
N ARG A 378 0.32 -12.18 -15.37
CA ARG A 378 1.41 -11.28 -15.80
C ARG A 378 0.92 -9.88 -16.14
N VAL A 379 -0.26 -9.75 -16.74
CA VAL A 379 -0.86 -8.42 -17.01
C VAL A 379 -1.13 -7.71 -15.68
N LEU A 380 -1.67 -8.39 -14.67
CA LEU A 380 -1.89 -7.83 -13.34
C LEU A 380 -0.57 -7.38 -12.69
N LEU A 381 0.50 -8.18 -12.80
CA LEU A 381 1.83 -7.82 -12.30
C LEU A 381 2.37 -6.54 -12.96
N ASP A 382 2.24 -6.40 -14.29
CA ASP A 382 2.70 -5.19 -14.99
C ASP A 382 1.87 -3.94 -14.62
N MET A 383 0.58 -4.12 -14.35
CA MET A 383 -0.33 -3.03 -14.02
C MET A 383 -0.14 -2.48 -12.60
N MET A 384 -0.07 -3.36 -11.61
CA MET A 384 -0.28 -3.01 -10.20
C MET A 384 0.97 -3.24 -9.34
N GLY A 385 2.03 -3.81 -9.90
CA GLY A 385 3.21 -4.27 -9.16
C GLY A 385 2.94 -5.53 -8.35
N THR A 386 3.98 -6.11 -7.75
CA THR A 386 3.92 -7.42 -7.11
C THR A 386 2.86 -7.51 -6.01
N THR A 387 2.86 -6.56 -5.06
CA THR A 387 1.94 -6.57 -3.91
C THR A 387 0.47 -6.39 -4.33
N GLY A 388 0.19 -5.43 -5.22
CA GLY A 388 -1.17 -5.18 -5.70
C GLY A 388 -1.71 -6.33 -6.55
N ALA A 389 -0.86 -6.94 -7.38
CA ALA A 389 -1.23 -8.08 -8.21
C ALA A 389 -1.53 -9.32 -7.37
N ILE A 390 -0.78 -9.59 -6.29
CA ILE A 390 -1.06 -10.73 -5.40
C ILE A 390 -2.44 -10.56 -4.76
N VAL A 391 -2.71 -9.42 -4.11
CA VAL A 391 -3.99 -9.17 -3.42
C VAL A 391 -5.18 -9.28 -4.37
N VAL A 392 -5.11 -8.63 -5.53
CA VAL A 392 -6.21 -8.65 -6.51
C VAL A 392 -6.40 -10.03 -7.13
N SER A 393 -5.32 -10.76 -7.39
CA SER A 393 -5.41 -12.11 -7.96
C SER A 393 -6.01 -13.11 -6.96
N VAL A 394 -5.61 -13.06 -5.68
CA VAL A 394 -6.16 -13.95 -4.65
C VAL A 394 -7.66 -13.68 -4.46
N LEU A 395 -8.04 -12.42 -4.25
CA LEU A 395 -9.46 -12.03 -4.13
C LEU A 395 -10.25 -12.39 -5.39
N GLY A 396 -9.66 -12.17 -6.57
CA GLY A 396 -10.28 -12.52 -7.85
C GLY A 396 -10.50 -14.02 -8.01
N TRP A 397 -9.52 -14.86 -7.65
CA TRP A 397 -9.65 -16.32 -7.72
C TRP A 397 -10.67 -16.85 -6.74
N VAL A 398 -10.69 -16.34 -5.50
CA VAL A 398 -11.70 -16.70 -4.50
C VAL A 398 -13.10 -16.32 -4.97
N ALA A 399 -13.28 -15.09 -5.47
CA ALA A 399 -14.56 -14.64 -6.00
C ALA A 399 -15.03 -15.46 -7.21
N GLN A 400 -14.13 -15.80 -8.14
CA GLN A 400 -14.43 -16.64 -9.29
C GLN A 400 -14.83 -18.05 -8.88
N ALA A 401 -14.08 -18.68 -7.98
CA ALA A 401 -14.38 -20.03 -7.50
C ALA A 401 -15.72 -20.07 -6.75
N ALA A 402 -16.01 -19.08 -5.91
CA ALA A 402 -17.27 -18.99 -5.17
C ALA A 402 -18.48 -18.81 -6.10
N VAL A 403 -18.41 -17.87 -7.05
CA VAL A 403 -19.49 -17.60 -8.00
C VAL A 403 -19.72 -18.80 -8.91
N ILE A 404 -18.66 -19.34 -9.53
CA ILE A 404 -18.80 -20.47 -10.46
C ILE A 404 -19.23 -21.72 -9.71
N GLY A 405 -18.64 -22.02 -8.55
CA GLY A 405 -19.08 -23.13 -7.72
C GLY A 405 -20.57 -23.05 -7.35
N HIS A 406 -21.04 -21.86 -6.94
CA HIS A 406 -22.46 -21.64 -6.63
C HIS A 406 -23.37 -21.79 -7.86
N VAL A 407 -23.00 -21.19 -8.99
CA VAL A 407 -23.82 -21.28 -10.20
C VAL A 407 -23.92 -22.72 -10.69
N TRP A 408 -22.81 -23.46 -10.69
CA TRP A 408 -22.78 -24.85 -11.16
C TRP A 408 -23.43 -25.84 -10.19
N SER A 409 -23.39 -25.58 -8.87
CA SER A 409 -24.11 -26.41 -7.90
C SER A 409 -25.63 -26.21 -7.97
N VAL A 410 -26.09 -24.97 -8.13
CA VAL A 410 -27.53 -24.65 -8.21
C VAL A 410 -28.13 -25.08 -9.55
N THR A 411 -27.44 -24.83 -10.66
CA THR A 411 -27.91 -25.21 -12.01
C THR A 411 -27.98 -26.71 -12.24
N ALA A 412 -27.25 -27.51 -11.46
CA ALA A 412 -27.35 -28.96 -11.51
C ALA A 412 -28.73 -29.47 -11.02
N VAL A 413 -29.44 -28.67 -10.22
CA VAL A 413 -30.66 -29.08 -9.50
C VAL A 413 -31.87 -28.19 -9.86
N SER A 414 -31.66 -26.95 -10.30
CA SER A 414 -32.73 -25.97 -10.54
C SER A 414 -32.32 -24.84 -11.48
N ASP A 415 -33.31 -24.14 -12.06
CA ASP A 415 -33.04 -22.95 -12.88
C ASP A 415 -32.47 -21.80 -12.05
N ILE A 416 -31.41 -21.17 -12.57
CA ILE A 416 -30.74 -20.05 -11.89
C ILE A 416 -31.13 -18.70 -12.50
N ALA A 417 -31.28 -17.69 -11.65
CA ALA A 417 -31.63 -16.33 -12.06
C ALA A 417 -30.63 -15.73 -13.08
N LEU A 418 -31.14 -14.91 -14.01
CA LEU A 418 -30.36 -14.26 -15.07
C LEU A 418 -29.12 -13.51 -14.53
N VAL A 419 -29.26 -12.83 -13.39
CA VAL A 419 -28.18 -12.07 -12.76
C VAL A 419 -26.97 -12.96 -12.46
N TRP A 420 -27.19 -14.15 -11.89
CA TRP A 420 -26.10 -15.10 -11.61
C TRP A 420 -25.47 -15.67 -12.87
N ARG A 421 -26.26 -15.86 -13.95
CA ARG A 421 -25.73 -16.28 -15.27
C ARG A 421 -24.80 -15.23 -15.86
N VAL A 422 -25.18 -13.96 -15.78
CA VAL A 422 -24.37 -12.84 -16.28
C VAL A 422 -23.09 -12.71 -15.45
N VAL A 423 -23.19 -12.75 -14.11
CA VAL A 423 -22.03 -12.65 -13.22
C VAL A 423 -21.08 -13.83 -13.44
N ALA A 424 -21.59 -15.05 -13.59
CA ALA A 424 -20.77 -16.22 -13.91
C ALA A 424 -20.05 -16.09 -15.25
N GLY A 425 -20.76 -15.68 -16.32
CA GLY A 425 -20.11 -15.53 -17.62
C GLY A 425 -19.07 -14.40 -17.65
N MET A 426 -19.13 -13.42 -16.75
CA MET A 426 -18.07 -12.41 -16.61
C MET A 426 -16.79 -12.96 -15.97
N MET A 427 -16.79 -14.20 -15.48
CA MET A 427 -15.64 -14.83 -14.85
C MET A 427 -14.87 -15.72 -15.86
N PRO A 428 -13.55 -15.53 -16.02
CA PRO A 428 -12.71 -16.36 -16.88
C PRO A 428 -12.83 -17.87 -16.62
N LEU A 429 -13.03 -18.28 -15.36
CA LEU A 429 -13.17 -19.68 -14.95
C LEU A 429 -14.45 -20.37 -15.49
N HIS A 430 -15.46 -19.58 -15.90
CA HIS A 430 -16.70 -20.11 -16.46
C HIS A 430 -16.47 -20.90 -17.75
N TYR A 431 -15.69 -20.34 -18.68
CA TYR A 431 -15.52 -20.87 -20.03
C TYR A 431 -14.83 -22.24 -20.10
N PRO A 432 -13.70 -22.49 -19.42
CA PRO A 432 -13.11 -23.83 -19.43
C PRO A 432 -14.02 -24.84 -18.73
N THR A 433 -14.68 -24.45 -17.64
CA THR A 433 -15.65 -25.31 -16.95
C THR A 433 -16.81 -25.69 -17.86
N PHE A 434 -17.35 -24.70 -18.58
CA PHE A 434 -18.48 -24.88 -19.48
C PHE A 434 -18.14 -25.80 -20.65
N ALA A 435 -16.96 -25.61 -21.26
CA ALA A 435 -16.57 -26.42 -22.40
C ALA A 435 -16.07 -27.82 -22.02
N VAL A 436 -15.34 -27.99 -20.92
CA VAL A 436 -14.94 -29.33 -20.44
C VAL A 436 -16.17 -30.15 -20.05
N THR A 437 -17.14 -29.55 -19.38
CA THR A 437 -18.41 -30.22 -19.07
C THR A 437 -19.18 -30.57 -20.35
N SER A 438 -19.27 -29.65 -21.30
CA SER A 438 -19.91 -29.87 -22.60
C SER A 438 -19.28 -31.03 -23.37
N ILE A 439 -17.95 -31.10 -23.38
CA ILE A 439 -17.22 -32.19 -24.03
C ILE A 439 -17.42 -33.52 -23.31
N GLY A 440 -17.42 -33.51 -21.97
CA GLY A 440 -17.59 -34.72 -21.15
C GLY A 440 -18.98 -35.34 -21.24
N ASN A 441 -20.01 -34.53 -21.50
CA ASN A 441 -21.41 -34.96 -21.51
C ASN A 441 -22.09 -34.94 -22.88
N GLY A 442 -21.36 -34.62 -23.96
CA GLY A 442 -21.97 -34.46 -25.29
C GLY A 442 -22.93 -33.27 -25.40
N GLY A 443 -22.66 -32.21 -24.63
CA GLY A 443 -23.41 -30.96 -24.62
C GLY A 443 -23.24 -30.12 -25.90
N SER A 444 -23.77 -28.90 -25.88
CA SER A 444 -23.85 -28.02 -27.03
C SER A 444 -22.48 -27.69 -27.65
N ALA A 445 -22.35 -27.87 -28.97
CA ALA A 445 -21.16 -27.44 -29.70
C ALA A 445 -20.94 -25.91 -29.61
N ALA A 446 -22.02 -25.13 -29.49
CA ALA A 446 -21.94 -23.68 -29.32
C ALA A 446 -21.28 -23.31 -27.98
N ALA A 447 -21.52 -24.08 -26.92
CA ALA A 447 -20.90 -23.89 -25.60
C ALA A 447 -19.38 -24.07 -25.64
N ILE A 448 -18.92 -25.09 -26.37
CA ILE A 448 -17.51 -25.41 -26.55
C ILE A 448 -16.81 -24.28 -27.33
N TRP A 449 -17.34 -23.94 -28.51
CA TRP A 449 -16.68 -22.96 -29.39
C TRP A 449 -16.72 -21.54 -28.86
N MET A 450 -17.80 -21.15 -28.17
CA MET A 450 -17.89 -19.86 -27.50
C MET A 450 -16.79 -19.74 -26.43
N SER A 451 -16.62 -20.77 -25.61
CA SER A 451 -15.59 -20.80 -24.56
C SER A 451 -14.17 -20.73 -25.13
N VAL A 452 -13.91 -21.47 -26.21
CA VAL A 452 -12.62 -21.41 -26.93
C VAL A 452 -12.38 -20.01 -27.49
N ALA A 453 -13.39 -19.39 -28.11
CA ALA A 453 -13.27 -18.05 -28.70
C ALA A 453 -12.97 -16.98 -27.63
N VAL A 454 -13.66 -17.02 -26.49
CA VAL A 454 -13.42 -16.07 -25.39
C VAL A 454 -12.03 -16.25 -24.81
N LEU A 455 -11.62 -17.48 -24.50
CA LEU A 455 -10.29 -17.77 -23.96
C LEU A 455 -9.18 -17.35 -24.93
N LEU A 456 -9.31 -17.65 -26.22
CA LEU A 456 -8.34 -17.21 -27.24
C LEU A 456 -8.26 -15.69 -27.33
N ALA A 457 -9.41 -15.00 -27.36
CA ALA A 457 -9.44 -13.54 -27.42
C ALA A 457 -8.78 -12.91 -26.19
N MET A 458 -9.05 -13.43 -24.98
CA MET A 458 -8.37 -13.00 -23.75
C MET A 458 -6.87 -13.22 -23.80
N GLY A 459 -6.44 -14.41 -24.25
CA GLY A 459 -5.02 -14.75 -24.39
C GLY A 459 -4.30 -13.84 -25.37
N VAL A 460 -4.90 -13.56 -26.54
CA VAL A 460 -4.33 -12.67 -27.56
C VAL A 460 -4.24 -11.24 -27.05
N ILE A 461 -5.31 -10.69 -26.46
CA ILE A 461 -5.31 -9.32 -25.92
C ILE A 461 -4.26 -9.18 -24.82
N GLY A 462 -4.22 -10.13 -23.88
CA GLY A 462 -3.24 -10.12 -22.80
C GLY A 462 -1.80 -10.27 -23.31
N ALA A 463 -1.55 -11.13 -24.30
CA ALA A 463 -0.23 -11.27 -24.90
C ALA A 463 0.23 -10.00 -25.63
N VAL A 464 -0.68 -9.28 -26.31
CA VAL A 464 -0.38 -7.99 -26.95
C VAL A 464 -0.01 -6.94 -25.91
N MET A 465 -0.69 -6.90 -24.76
CA MET A 465 -0.36 -5.97 -23.67
C MET A 465 1.03 -6.19 -23.09
N LEU A 466 1.49 -7.44 -23.03
CA LEU A 466 2.81 -7.79 -22.49
C LEU A 466 3.97 -7.53 -23.46
N ARG A 467 3.71 -7.09 -24.71
CA ARG A 467 4.77 -6.75 -25.66
C ARG A 467 5.41 -5.40 -25.32
N LYS A 468 6.73 -5.40 -25.08
CA LYS A 468 7.51 -4.16 -24.96
C LYS A 468 7.51 -3.41 -26.31
N PRO A 469 7.23 -2.10 -26.35
CA PRO A 469 7.35 -1.32 -27.58
C PRO A 469 8.81 -1.33 -28.06
N LYS A 470 9.04 -1.62 -29.35
CA LYS A 470 10.35 -1.39 -29.98
C LYS A 470 10.64 0.10 -29.92
N ALA A 471 11.79 0.47 -29.36
CA ALA A 471 12.30 1.83 -29.47
C ALA A 471 12.42 2.17 -30.97
N ALA A 472 11.66 3.15 -31.44
CA ALA A 472 11.89 3.74 -32.75
C ALA A 472 13.28 4.38 -32.70
N ALA A 473 14.18 3.93 -33.58
CA ALA A 473 15.48 4.56 -33.74
C ALA A 473 15.26 6.04 -34.11
N ALA A 474 15.78 6.92 -33.27
CA ALA A 474 15.83 8.35 -33.55
C ALA A 474 16.72 8.55 -34.78
N VAL A 475 16.10 8.85 -35.92
CA VAL A 475 16.79 9.58 -37.00
C VAL A 475 16.73 11.04 -36.55
N SER A 476 17.76 11.47 -35.83
CA SER A 476 18.00 12.89 -35.57
C SER A 476 18.48 13.54 -36.86
N ALA A 477 17.78 14.60 -37.23
CA ALA A 477 18.20 15.59 -38.18
C ALA A 477 19.61 16.10 -37.84
N GLU A 478 20.56 15.84 -38.74
CA GLU A 478 21.71 16.71 -38.97
C GLU A 478 21.37 17.50 -40.24
N GLU A 479 20.69 18.62 -40.04
CA GLU A 479 20.56 19.68 -41.04
C GLU A 479 21.10 20.94 -40.36
N GLU A 480 22.03 21.60 -41.05
CA GLU A 480 22.38 23.01 -40.91
C GLU A 480 22.93 23.51 -39.56
N SER A 481 24.25 23.42 -39.40
CA SER A 481 25.04 24.59 -38.97
C SER A 481 26.52 24.39 -39.30
N HIS A 482 26.94 24.71 -40.52
CA HIS A 482 28.27 25.26 -40.85
C HIS A 482 28.36 25.47 -42.36
N ASP A 483 27.62 26.46 -42.86
CA ASP A 483 28.02 27.23 -44.04
C ASP A 483 28.17 28.66 -43.55
N GLU A 484 29.40 29.07 -43.25
CA GLU A 484 29.85 30.46 -43.39
C GLU A 484 31.38 30.50 -43.52
N VAL A 485 31.81 30.73 -44.77
CA VAL A 485 32.89 31.66 -45.19
C VAL A 485 34.34 31.14 -45.18
N GLU A 486 34.79 30.73 -46.37
CA GLU A 486 36.08 31.15 -46.93
C GLU A 486 35.79 31.97 -48.22
N ASP A 487 36.56 33.07 -48.37
CA ASP A 487 36.61 34.12 -49.41
C ASP A 487 35.65 35.33 -49.32
#